data_AF-W1PLT5-F1
#
_entry.id   AF-W1PLT5-F1
#
_cell.length_a   1.000
_cell.length_b   1.000
_cell.length_c   1.000
_cell.angle_alpha   90.00
_cell.angle_beta   90.00
_cell.angle_gamma   90.00
#
_symmetry.space_group_name_H-M   'P 1'
#
loop_
_entity.id
_entity.type
_entity.pdbx_description
1 polymer ?
#
loop_
_entity_poly.entity_id
_entity_poly.type
_entity_poly.pdbx_seq_one_letter_code
_entity_poly.pdbx_strand_id
1 'polypeptide(L)'
;MASSLHSRDTENPNETAKTSSGFEEHPPSPLAEPTPRAHHEPGAPDKPLGLVALDSLLRPSKTILRLDLRRAFSLQKSSLSHSHEPQDSPSDTWVRGIHGAQARLQLMQIWDFPNGELKREELPWWFSLGIGASAEMDKGGILVPKARIKTKYAALHVLPQPCLELRNKFPIGISSLAASIRYRIPLSDVENIWNSPMAHLIVNFYSKVGSGFHLTPGGLEFDEHVLKIGKYTTMRVAASVNFPKRIPPDEDEPPCNIDIRRVGLKTRIM
;
A
#
# COMPACT_ATOMS: atom_id res chain seq x y z
N MET A 1 56.35 23.07 -25.03
CA MET A 1 56.42 23.08 -23.55
C MET A 1 55.12 22.48 -23.05
N ALA A 2 55.03 21.16 -23.00
CA ALA A 2 55.42 20.25 -21.91
C ALA A 2 54.17 19.87 -21.10
N SER A 3 53.55 18.79 -21.54
CA SER A 3 52.38 18.13 -20.97
C SER A 3 52.80 17.24 -19.79
N SER A 4 52.13 17.34 -18.64
CA SER A 4 52.33 16.39 -17.53
C SER A 4 51.11 15.50 -17.34
N LEU A 5 51.25 14.24 -17.75
CA LEU A 5 50.42 13.11 -17.35
C LEU A 5 50.71 12.78 -15.87
N HIS A 6 49.68 12.40 -15.12
CA HIS A 6 49.81 11.70 -13.84
C HIS A 6 49.08 10.37 -13.95
N SER A 7 49.86 9.31 -14.18
CA SER A 7 49.47 7.93 -13.93
C SER A 7 49.37 7.71 -12.43
N ARG A 8 48.29 7.07 -11.99
CA ARG A 8 48.19 6.44 -10.67
C ARG A 8 48.17 4.94 -10.87
N ASP A 9 49.28 4.31 -10.51
CA ASP A 9 49.37 2.89 -10.26
C ASP A 9 48.73 2.58 -8.90
N THR A 10 47.83 1.61 -8.88
CA THR A 10 47.40 0.94 -7.65
C THR A 10 47.55 -0.55 -7.89
N GLU A 11 48.72 -1.07 -7.52
CA GLU A 11 48.93 -2.48 -7.22
C GLU A 11 48.08 -2.87 -6.01
N ASN A 12 47.47 -4.05 -6.07
CA ASN A 12 46.88 -4.69 -4.91
C ASN A 12 47.13 -6.19 -5.02
N PRO A 13 48.12 -6.75 -4.30
CA PRO A 13 48.32 -8.19 -4.18
C PRO A 13 47.70 -8.67 -2.87
N ASN A 14 46.76 -9.60 -2.96
CA ASN A 14 46.42 -10.54 -1.89
C ASN A 14 45.66 -11.69 -2.55
N GLU A 15 46.35 -12.72 -3.01
CA GLU A 15 46.73 -13.92 -2.24
C GLU A 15 45.51 -14.64 -1.60
N THR A 16 44.95 -15.53 -2.41
CA THR A 16 44.64 -16.93 -2.09
C THR A 16 44.78 -17.40 -0.64
N ALA A 17 43.66 -17.82 -0.06
CA ALA A 17 43.62 -18.96 0.86
C ALA A 17 42.45 -19.88 0.49
N LYS A 18 42.81 -21.02 -0.13
CA LYS A 18 41.92 -22.16 -0.35
C LYS A 18 41.61 -22.79 1.00
N THR A 19 40.33 -22.87 1.36
CA THR A 19 39.87 -23.75 2.43
C THR A 19 39.14 -24.93 1.79
N SER A 20 39.85 -26.06 1.67
CA SER A 20 39.29 -27.35 1.30
C SER A 20 38.45 -27.88 2.48
N SER A 21 37.14 -27.74 2.41
CA SER A 21 36.24 -28.50 3.28
C SER A 21 36.07 -29.90 2.69
N GLY A 22 36.56 -30.91 3.42
CA GLY A 22 36.35 -32.31 3.10
C GLY A 22 34.86 -32.63 3.06
N PHE A 23 34.45 -33.32 2.00
CA PHE A 23 33.18 -34.02 1.95
C PHE A 23 33.30 -35.26 2.85
N GLU A 24 32.69 -35.23 4.03
CA GLU A 24 32.33 -36.46 4.74
C GLU A 24 31.16 -37.12 4.00
N GLU A 25 31.45 -38.22 3.30
CA GLU A 25 30.44 -39.13 2.81
C GLU A 25 29.76 -39.81 4.02
N HIS A 26 28.58 -39.30 4.39
CA HIS A 26 27.71 -40.04 5.29
C HIS A 26 27.19 -41.30 4.56
N PRO A 27 27.28 -42.49 5.19
CA PRO A 27 26.69 -43.70 4.62
C PRO A 27 25.18 -43.52 4.46
N PRO A 28 24.58 -44.10 3.40
CA PRO A 28 23.15 -44.04 3.19
C PRO A 28 22.42 -44.65 4.39
N SER A 29 21.61 -43.83 5.06
CA SER A 29 20.74 -44.31 6.13
C SER A 29 19.83 -45.41 5.58
N PRO A 30 19.66 -46.54 6.27
CA PRO A 30 18.76 -47.60 5.84
C PRO A 30 17.36 -47.02 5.68
N LEU A 31 16.70 -47.35 4.56
CA LEU A 31 15.31 -47.00 4.30
C LEU A 31 14.45 -47.41 5.50
N ALA A 32 14.07 -46.43 6.32
CA ALA A 32 13.05 -46.62 7.33
C ALA A 32 11.73 -46.87 6.60
N GLU A 33 11.12 -48.03 6.85
CA GLU A 33 9.79 -48.35 6.35
C GLU A 33 8.81 -47.23 6.72
N PRO A 34 8.00 -46.74 5.76
CA PRO A 34 7.04 -45.69 6.04
C PRO A 34 6.02 -46.20 7.05
N THR A 35 6.13 -45.72 8.29
CA THR A 35 5.14 -45.97 9.33
C THR A 35 3.78 -45.51 8.79
N PRO A 36 2.75 -46.37 8.74
CA PRO A 36 1.45 -46.01 8.23
C PRO A 36 0.90 -44.86 9.07
N ARG A 37 0.85 -43.67 8.49
CA ARG A 37 0.22 -42.51 9.11
C ARG A 37 -1.26 -42.84 9.23
N ALA A 38 -1.72 -43.05 10.46
CA ALA A 38 -3.14 -43.15 10.75
C ALA A 38 -3.84 -41.93 10.13
N HIS A 39 -4.72 -42.19 9.16
CA HIS A 39 -5.63 -41.20 8.64
C HIS A 39 -6.57 -40.81 9.78
N HIS A 40 -6.24 -39.72 10.48
CA HIS A 40 -7.21 -39.06 11.34
C HIS A 40 -8.31 -38.52 10.43
N GLU A 41 -9.48 -39.13 10.47
CA GLU A 41 -10.68 -38.50 9.95
C GLU A 41 -10.88 -37.17 10.71
N PRO A 42 -11.02 -36.04 10.01
CA PRO A 42 -11.31 -34.77 10.65
C PRO A 42 -12.70 -34.86 11.26
N GLY A 43 -12.75 -35.01 12.58
CA GLY A 43 -14.00 -35.01 13.34
C GLY A 43 -14.73 -33.70 13.11
N ALA A 44 -16.00 -33.78 12.72
CA ALA A 44 -16.84 -32.60 12.53
C ALA A 44 -16.80 -31.73 13.81
N PRO A 45 -16.66 -30.39 13.69
CA PRO A 45 -16.57 -29.52 14.86
C PRO A 45 -17.88 -29.59 15.67
N ASP A 46 -17.76 -29.82 16.99
CA ASP A 46 -18.88 -29.97 17.94
C ASP A 46 -19.77 -28.71 18.08
N LYS A 47 -19.36 -27.59 17.47
CA LYS A 47 -20.08 -26.31 17.54
C LYS A 47 -20.50 -25.86 16.14
N PRO A 48 -21.72 -25.29 16.00
CA PRO A 48 -22.12 -24.67 14.75
C PRO A 48 -21.16 -23.51 14.42
N LEU A 49 -20.70 -23.45 13.17
CA LEU A 49 -19.73 -22.46 12.67
C LEU A 49 -20.06 -21.01 13.05
N GLY A 50 -21.36 -20.68 13.15
CA GLY A 50 -21.82 -19.35 13.58
C GLY A 50 -21.41 -18.98 15.00
N LEU A 51 -21.43 -19.93 15.95
CA LEU A 51 -21.01 -19.69 17.34
C LEU A 51 -19.50 -19.57 17.47
N VAL A 52 -18.75 -20.37 16.69
CA VAL A 52 -17.27 -20.27 16.64
C VAL A 52 -16.84 -18.90 16.09
N ALA A 53 -17.54 -18.39 15.08
CA ALA A 53 -17.30 -17.06 14.53
C ALA A 53 -17.62 -15.96 15.56
N LEU A 54 -18.73 -16.07 16.31
CA LEU A 54 -19.12 -15.10 17.34
C LEU A 54 -18.13 -15.06 18.51
N ASP A 55 -17.69 -16.21 19.00
CA ASP A 55 -16.70 -16.30 20.09
C ASP A 55 -15.33 -15.73 19.64
N SER A 56 -15.01 -15.90 18.36
CA SER A 56 -13.82 -15.31 17.76
C SER A 56 -13.91 -13.79 17.55
N LEU A 57 -15.11 -13.21 17.44
CA LEU A 57 -15.29 -11.76 17.37
C LEU A 57 -14.97 -11.07 18.69
N LEU A 58 -15.07 -11.78 19.82
CA LEU A 58 -14.73 -11.29 21.16
C LEU A 58 -13.22 -11.34 21.46
N ARG A 59 -12.42 -11.99 20.60
CA ARG A 59 -10.95 -12.06 20.76
C ARG A 59 -10.27 -10.72 20.48
N PRO A 60 -9.04 -10.51 21.00
CA PRO A 60 -8.27 -9.29 20.77
C PRO A 60 -8.12 -9.00 19.27
N SER A 61 -8.88 -8.01 18.81
CA SER A 61 -8.82 -7.51 17.45
C SER A 61 -7.75 -6.43 17.31
N LYS A 62 -7.19 -6.27 16.10
CA LYS A 62 -6.29 -5.14 15.80
C LYS A 62 -7.12 -3.99 15.25
N THR A 63 -7.18 -2.89 15.99
CA THR A 63 -7.80 -1.66 15.50
C THR A 63 -6.76 -0.79 14.80
N ILE A 64 -7.08 -0.34 13.59
CA ILE A 64 -6.24 0.53 12.78
C ILE A 64 -7.01 1.79 12.47
N LEU A 65 -6.45 2.92 12.89
CA LEU A 65 -6.87 4.26 12.49
C LEU A 65 -5.96 4.75 11.36
N ARG A 66 -6.54 5.31 10.31
CA ARG A 66 -5.80 5.96 9.23
C ARG A 66 -6.38 7.31 8.90
N LEU A 67 -5.51 8.29 8.74
CA LEU A 67 -5.83 9.61 8.23
C LEU A 67 -4.96 9.82 6.99
N ASP A 68 -5.56 9.90 5.81
CA ASP A 68 -4.87 10.20 4.56
C ASP A 68 -5.34 11.57 4.06
N LEU A 69 -4.41 12.51 3.93
CA LEU A 69 -4.60 13.80 3.26
C LEU A 69 -3.92 13.72 1.89
N ARG A 70 -4.66 14.08 0.84
CA ARG A 70 -4.17 14.14 -0.53
C ARG A 70 -4.53 15.48 -1.11
N ARG A 71 -3.57 16.13 -1.76
CA ARG A 71 -3.88 17.32 -2.55
C ARG A 71 -4.43 16.84 -3.89
N ALA A 72 -5.64 17.26 -4.28
CA ALA A 72 -6.03 17.04 -5.66
C ALA A 72 -5.23 18.00 -6.53
N PHE A 73 -4.42 17.45 -7.42
CA PHE A 73 -3.95 18.22 -8.55
C PHE A 73 -5.17 18.59 -9.39
N SER A 74 -5.54 19.86 -9.39
CA SER A 74 -6.20 20.44 -10.54
C SER A 74 -5.04 20.99 -11.39
N LEU A 75 -4.88 20.43 -12.59
CA LEU A 75 -4.15 21.12 -13.65
C LEU A 75 -5.02 22.27 -14.19
N GLN A 76 -5.73 23.02 -13.33
CA GLN A 76 -6.19 24.33 -13.74
C GLN A 76 -4.94 25.20 -13.80
N LYS A 77 -4.31 25.20 -14.97
CA LYS A 77 -3.70 26.40 -15.53
C LYS A 77 -4.69 27.52 -15.23
N SER A 78 -4.43 28.29 -14.18
CA SER A 78 -5.01 29.60 -13.97
C SER A 78 -4.54 30.46 -15.14
N SER A 79 -5.22 30.31 -16.27
CA SER A 79 -5.33 31.31 -17.31
C SER A 79 -6.31 32.36 -16.80
N LEU A 80 -5.97 32.98 -15.67
CA LEU A 80 -6.73 34.07 -15.08
C LEU A 80 -5.89 35.32 -15.28
N SER A 81 -6.19 35.96 -16.41
CA SER A 81 -6.21 37.40 -16.61
C SER A 81 -5.91 38.22 -15.36
N HIS A 82 -4.77 38.90 -15.38
CA HIS A 82 -4.40 40.00 -14.49
C HIS A 82 -5.59 40.94 -14.29
N SER A 83 -6.27 40.82 -13.16
CA SER A 83 -7.04 41.91 -12.56
C SER A 83 -6.43 42.11 -11.19
N HIS A 84 -5.90 43.30 -11.00
CA HIS A 84 -5.11 43.72 -9.86
C HIS A 84 -6.05 43.89 -8.67
N GLU A 85 -6.00 42.97 -7.70
CA GLU A 85 -6.68 43.08 -6.39
C GLU A 85 -5.67 42.88 -5.24
N PRO A 86 -6.01 43.31 -4.01
CA PRO A 86 -5.05 43.86 -3.06
C PRO A 86 -4.19 42.81 -2.36
N GLN A 87 -3.12 43.33 -1.78
CA GLN A 87 -2.08 42.68 -1.02
C GLN A 87 -2.62 41.85 0.17
N ASP A 88 -3.00 40.61 -0.10
CA ASP A 88 -3.43 39.64 0.91
C ASP A 88 -2.27 39.25 1.85
N SER A 89 -2.58 39.14 3.15
CA SER A 89 -1.62 38.75 4.20
C SER A 89 -0.96 37.39 3.89
N PRO A 90 0.35 37.23 4.15
CA PRO A 90 1.11 36.01 3.82
C PRO A 90 0.58 34.73 4.49
N SER A 91 -0.23 34.84 5.55
CA SER A 91 -0.83 33.72 6.26
C SER A 91 -1.97 33.00 5.52
N ASP A 92 -2.63 33.62 4.54
CA ASP A 92 -3.78 33.02 3.83
C ASP A 92 -3.40 32.09 2.68
N THR A 93 -2.11 32.08 2.31
CA THR A 93 -1.58 31.25 1.22
C THR A 93 -1.71 29.76 1.49
N TRP A 94 -1.54 29.34 2.75
CA TRP A 94 -1.65 27.93 3.15
C TRP A 94 -3.09 27.41 3.08
N VAL A 95 -4.07 28.24 3.46
CA VAL A 95 -5.50 27.86 3.48
C VAL A 95 -6.05 27.79 2.05
N ARG A 96 -5.64 28.69 1.15
CA ARG A 96 -5.99 28.61 -0.28
C ARG A 96 -5.48 27.32 -0.95
N GLY A 97 -4.34 26.79 -0.50
CA GLY A 97 -3.79 25.52 -1.00
C GLY A 97 -4.61 24.26 -0.70
N ILE A 98 -5.60 24.36 0.21
CA ILE A 98 -6.50 23.27 0.61
C ILE A 98 -7.73 23.17 -0.32
N HIS A 99 -7.98 24.16 -1.19
CA HIS A 99 -9.05 24.04 -2.18
C HIS A 99 -8.79 22.85 -3.10
N GLY A 100 -9.68 21.85 -3.06
CA GLY A 100 -9.55 20.57 -3.75
C GLY A 100 -8.77 19.50 -2.98
N ALA A 101 -8.35 19.74 -1.73
CA ALA A 101 -7.75 18.69 -0.91
C ALA A 101 -8.78 17.59 -0.61
N GLN A 102 -8.36 16.35 -0.80
CA GLN A 102 -9.10 15.15 -0.45
C GLN A 102 -8.62 14.67 0.91
N ALA A 103 -9.54 14.57 1.87
CA ALA A 103 -9.27 14.01 3.19
C ALA A 103 -9.95 12.65 3.33
N ARG A 104 -9.28 11.70 3.98
CA ARG A 104 -9.84 10.39 4.25
C ARG A 104 -9.51 9.96 5.67
N LEU A 105 -10.56 9.68 6.44
CA LEU A 105 -10.47 9.03 7.73
C LEU A 105 -10.95 7.58 7.58
N GLN A 106 -10.19 6.62 8.09
CA GLN A 106 -10.54 5.20 8.06
C GLN A 106 -10.29 4.57 9.43
N LEU A 107 -11.32 3.97 9.99
CA LEU A 107 -11.25 3.08 11.13
C LEU A 107 -11.49 1.65 10.65
N MET A 108 -10.59 0.73 11.00
CA MET A 108 -10.69 -0.65 10.58
C MET A 108 -10.31 -1.57 11.73
N GLN A 109 -11.21 -2.48 12.06
CA GLN A 109 -10.99 -3.56 13.01
C GLN A 109 -10.68 -4.82 12.23
N ILE A 110 -9.55 -5.45 12.53
CA ILE A 110 -9.09 -6.68 11.89
C ILE A 110 -9.08 -7.79 12.93
N TRP A 111 -9.78 -8.88 12.62
CA TRP A 111 -9.68 -10.14 13.32
C TRP A 111 -8.77 -11.05 12.51
N ASP A 112 -7.60 -11.31 13.07
CA ASP A 112 -6.69 -12.34 12.59
C ASP A 112 -7.07 -13.63 13.32
N PHE A 113 -7.37 -14.69 12.56
CA PHE A 113 -7.64 -16.00 13.13
C PHE A 113 -6.30 -16.76 13.16
N PRO A 114 -5.65 -16.90 14.34
CA PRO A 114 -4.34 -17.52 14.42
C PRO A 114 -4.41 -19.01 14.09
N ASN A 115 -3.34 -19.52 13.48
CA ASN A 115 -3.12 -20.95 13.29
C ASN A 115 -2.58 -21.55 14.61
N GLY A 116 -3.28 -22.57 15.14
CA GLY A 116 -2.65 -23.87 15.32
C GLY A 116 -1.51 -24.10 16.31
N GLU A 117 -1.29 -23.31 17.38
CA GLU A 117 -0.69 -23.92 18.61
C GLU A 117 -1.73 -24.73 19.38
N LEU A 118 -3.01 -24.38 19.24
CA LEU A 118 -4.11 -25.28 19.58
C LEU A 118 -4.45 -26.09 18.33
N LYS A 119 -4.27 -27.42 18.39
CA LYS A 119 -4.70 -28.40 17.38
C LYS A 119 -6.24 -28.41 17.15
N ARG A 120 -6.84 -27.28 16.79
CA ARG A 120 -8.26 -27.17 16.45
C ARG A 120 -8.41 -26.53 15.08
N GLU A 121 -9.13 -27.26 14.22
CA GLU A 121 -9.37 -26.97 12.80
C GLU A 121 -10.37 -25.83 12.56
N GLU A 122 -10.30 -24.72 13.28
CA GLU A 122 -11.50 -23.87 13.31
C GLU A 122 -11.63 -22.87 12.15
N LEU A 123 -10.56 -22.39 11.49
CA LEU A 123 -10.70 -21.65 10.22
C LEU A 123 -9.42 -21.73 9.39
N PRO A 124 -9.50 -21.79 8.04
CA PRO A 124 -8.31 -21.82 7.22
C PRO A 124 -7.50 -20.52 7.36
N TRP A 125 -6.19 -20.65 7.54
CA TRP A 125 -5.18 -19.59 7.76
C TRP A 125 -5.20 -18.42 6.75
N TRP A 126 -5.89 -18.56 5.62
CA TRP A 126 -6.06 -17.51 4.62
C TRP A 126 -7.25 -16.60 4.89
N PHE A 127 -8.07 -16.89 5.91
CA PHE A 127 -9.21 -16.09 6.30
C PHE A 127 -8.78 -15.02 7.32
N SER A 128 -8.76 -13.76 6.88
CA SER A 128 -8.69 -12.60 7.76
C SER A 128 -9.98 -11.84 7.57
N LEU A 129 -10.64 -11.44 8.66
CA LEU A 129 -11.87 -10.65 8.57
C LEU A 129 -11.57 -9.23 9.00
N GLY A 130 -11.77 -8.27 8.10
CA GLY A 130 -11.68 -6.86 8.42
C GLY A 130 -13.03 -6.18 8.25
N ILE A 131 -13.52 -5.54 9.30
CA ILE A 131 -14.69 -4.65 9.23
C ILE A 131 -14.17 -3.23 9.42
N GLY A 132 -14.59 -2.31 8.56
CA GLY A 132 -14.16 -0.92 8.70
C GLY A 132 -15.14 0.06 8.10
N ALA A 133 -15.17 1.22 8.73
CA ALA A 133 -15.82 2.42 8.23
C ALA A 133 -14.73 3.41 7.79
N SER A 134 -14.95 4.08 6.67
CA SER A 134 -14.15 5.22 6.29
C SER A 134 -15.02 6.33 5.75
N ALA A 135 -14.70 7.56 6.12
CA ALA A 135 -15.29 8.75 5.56
C ALA A 135 -14.24 9.40 4.65
N GLU A 136 -14.60 9.65 3.40
CA GLU A 136 -13.73 10.27 2.42
C GLU A 136 -14.40 11.55 1.94
N MET A 137 -13.75 12.68 2.19
CA MET A 137 -14.17 13.98 1.65
C MET A 137 -13.67 14.06 0.22
N ASP A 138 -14.59 14.17 -0.75
CA ASP A 138 -14.24 14.34 -2.15
C ASP A 138 -13.78 15.78 -2.46
N LYS A 139 -13.48 16.05 -3.74
CA LYS A 139 -13.04 17.40 -4.17
C LYS A 139 -14.12 18.48 -3.99
N GLY A 140 -15.40 18.08 -3.92
CA GLY A 140 -16.53 18.96 -3.66
C GLY A 140 -16.82 19.17 -2.17
N GLY A 141 -15.99 18.61 -1.28
CA GLY A 141 -16.21 18.66 0.16
C GLY A 141 -17.27 17.68 0.65
N ILE A 142 -17.80 16.81 -0.22
CA ILE A 142 -18.85 15.86 0.15
C ILE A 142 -18.21 14.67 0.86
N LEU A 143 -18.71 14.40 2.06
CA LEU A 143 -18.27 13.27 2.86
C LEU A 143 -18.97 11.99 2.39
N VAL A 144 -18.21 11.06 1.81
CA VAL A 144 -18.73 9.77 1.34
C VAL A 144 -18.43 8.68 2.37
N PRO A 145 -19.45 8.12 3.05
CA PRO A 145 -19.25 6.99 3.94
C PRO A 145 -18.98 5.72 3.14
N LYS A 146 -18.05 4.90 3.63
CA LYS A 146 -17.69 3.60 3.05
C LYS A 146 -17.62 2.59 4.18
N ALA A 147 -18.41 1.55 4.08
CA ALA A 147 -18.38 0.41 4.98
C ALA A 147 -18.05 -0.83 4.17
N ARG A 148 -17.15 -1.68 4.66
CA ARG A 148 -16.80 -2.92 3.97
C ARG A 148 -16.35 -4.01 4.92
N ILE A 149 -16.63 -5.23 4.50
CA ILE A 149 -16.11 -6.47 5.05
C ILE A 149 -15.06 -6.98 4.06
N LYS A 150 -13.86 -7.29 4.53
CA LYS A 150 -12.73 -7.63 3.65
C LYS A 150 -12.04 -8.91 4.11
N THR A 151 -11.84 -9.82 3.17
CA THR A 151 -10.96 -10.98 3.30
C THR A 151 -9.69 -10.78 2.46
N LYS A 152 -8.81 -11.79 2.37
CA LYS A 152 -7.61 -11.71 1.51
C LYS A 152 -7.98 -11.49 0.03
N TYR A 153 -8.88 -12.33 -0.48
CA TYR A 153 -9.24 -12.43 -1.90
C TYR A 153 -10.55 -11.75 -2.27
N ALA A 154 -11.39 -11.40 -1.29
CA ALA A 154 -12.67 -10.74 -1.53
C ALA A 154 -12.85 -9.51 -0.63
N ALA A 155 -13.73 -8.62 -1.03
CA ALA A 155 -14.30 -7.60 -0.16
C ALA A 155 -15.76 -7.39 -0.52
N LEU A 156 -16.62 -7.38 0.48
CA LEU A 156 -18.00 -6.96 0.37
C LEU A 156 -18.08 -5.51 0.83
N HIS A 157 -18.26 -4.58 -0.09
CA HIS A 157 -18.60 -3.21 0.27
C HIS A 157 -20.08 -3.15 0.55
N VAL A 158 -20.45 -2.52 1.66
CA VAL A 158 -21.84 -2.33 2.11
C VAL A 158 -22.31 -0.92 1.77
N LEU A 159 -21.40 0.07 1.81
CA LEU A 159 -21.69 1.47 1.48
C LEU A 159 -20.64 2.05 0.51
N PRO A 160 -21.00 3.05 -0.31
CA PRO A 160 -22.36 3.60 -0.46
C PRO A 160 -23.29 2.70 -1.27
N GLN A 161 -22.77 1.96 -2.25
CA GLN A 161 -23.50 0.96 -3.01
C GLN A 161 -22.95 -0.43 -2.68
N PRO A 162 -23.79 -1.40 -2.31
CA PRO A 162 -23.36 -2.76 -2.03
C PRO A 162 -22.71 -3.41 -3.25
N CYS A 163 -21.48 -3.93 -3.10
CA CYS A 163 -20.78 -4.61 -4.18
C CYS A 163 -19.79 -5.66 -3.66
N LEU A 164 -19.64 -6.74 -4.43
CA LEU A 164 -18.60 -7.74 -4.25
C LEU A 164 -17.37 -7.36 -5.08
N GLU A 165 -16.20 -7.29 -4.44
CA GLU A 165 -14.90 -7.08 -5.07
C GLU A 165 -14.05 -8.34 -4.89
N LEU A 166 -13.80 -9.07 -5.97
CA LEU A 166 -12.78 -10.12 -6.02
C LEU A 166 -11.44 -9.50 -6.35
N ARG A 167 -10.36 -9.95 -5.72
CA ARG A 167 -9.04 -9.41 -5.98
C ARG A 167 -7.93 -10.41 -5.77
N ASN A 168 -6.89 -10.24 -6.57
CA ASN A 168 -5.64 -10.97 -6.41
C ASN A 168 -4.44 -10.09 -6.73
N LYS A 169 -3.29 -10.46 -6.19
CA LYS A 169 -2.01 -9.80 -6.44
C LYS A 169 -0.96 -10.84 -6.71
N PHE A 170 -0.25 -10.71 -7.82
CA PHE A 170 0.81 -11.63 -8.20
C PHE A 170 2.05 -10.88 -8.70
N PRO A 171 3.25 -11.36 -8.39
CA PRO A 171 4.49 -10.83 -8.97
C PRO A 171 4.54 -11.10 -10.47
N ILE A 172 5.24 -10.24 -11.23
CA ILE A 172 5.45 -10.40 -12.67
C ILE A 172 6.91 -10.79 -12.92
N GLY A 173 7.12 -12.08 -13.13
CA GLY A 173 8.45 -12.66 -13.37
C GLY A 173 9.44 -12.39 -12.22
N ILE A 174 10.70 -12.13 -12.58
CA ILE A 174 11.79 -11.81 -11.67
C ILE A 174 11.93 -10.31 -11.36
N SER A 175 11.06 -9.48 -11.93
CA SER A 175 11.12 -8.03 -11.78
C SER A 175 10.58 -7.56 -10.42
N SER A 176 10.83 -6.29 -10.08
CA SER A 176 10.17 -5.64 -8.94
C SER A 176 8.68 -5.37 -9.18
N LEU A 177 8.13 -5.67 -10.37
CA LEU A 177 6.73 -5.39 -10.71
C LEU A 177 5.78 -6.44 -10.15
N ALA A 178 4.58 -5.99 -9.83
CA ALA A 178 3.46 -6.83 -9.46
C ALA A 178 2.18 -6.33 -10.15
N ALA A 179 1.32 -7.28 -10.52
CA ALA A 179 -0.03 -6.99 -10.98
C ALA A 179 -1.02 -7.14 -9.82
N SER A 180 -1.99 -6.24 -9.76
CA SER A 180 -3.18 -6.33 -8.93
C SER A 180 -4.38 -6.41 -9.85
N ILE A 181 -5.08 -7.54 -9.83
CA ILE A 181 -6.35 -7.71 -10.52
C ILE A 181 -7.47 -7.51 -9.49
N ARG A 182 -8.48 -6.73 -9.86
CA ARG A 182 -9.70 -6.52 -9.07
C ARG A 182 -10.91 -6.60 -9.99
N TYR A 183 -11.87 -7.43 -9.66
CA TYR A 183 -13.14 -7.52 -10.37
C TYR A 183 -14.25 -7.11 -9.40
N ARG A 184 -15.00 -6.07 -9.75
CA ARG A 184 -16.04 -5.48 -8.89
C ARG A 184 -17.40 -5.66 -9.54
N ILE A 185 -18.37 -6.15 -8.76
CA ILE A 185 -19.72 -6.48 -9.19
C ILE A 185 -20.70 -5.88 -8.17
N PRO A 186 -21.62 -4.99 -8.57
CA PRO A 186 -22.71 -4.57 -7.68
C PRO A 186 -23.57 -5.76 -7.26
N LEU A 187 -24.02 -5.78 -6.00
CA LEU A 187 -24.88 -6.87 -5.55
C LEU A 187 -26.25 -6.88 -6.22
N SER A 188 -26.68 -5.74 -6.79
CA SER A 188 -27.91 -5.62 -7.57
C SER A 188 -27.89 -6.47 -8.85
N ASP A 189 -26.71 -6.82 -9.37
CA ASP A 189 -26.55 -7.40 -10.71
C ASP A 189 -25.93 -8.80 -10.65
N VAL A 190 -25.95 -9.48 -9.50
CA VAL A 190 -25.29 -10.77 -9.28
C VAL A 190 -25.87 -11.89 -10.14
N GLU A 191 -27.14 -11.78 -10.55
CA GLU A 191 -27.76 -12.75 -11.45
C GLU A 191 -27.27 -12.60 -12.89
N ASN A 192 -26.79 -11.42 -13.27
CA ASN A 192 -26.38 -11.06 -14.63
C ASN A 192 -24.92 -10.59 -14.68
N ILE A 193 -24.02 -11.21 -13.92
CA ILE A 193 -22.62 -10.77 -13.73
C ILE A 193 -21.91 -10.50 -15.06
N TRP A 194 -22.10 -11.38 -16.04
CA TRP A 194 -21.43 -11.29 -17.35
C TRP A 194 -21.93 -10.13 -18.22
N ASN A 195 -23.16 -9.67 -17.98
CA ASN A 195 -23.82 -8.62 -18.76
C ASN A 195 -24.01 -7.32 -17.96
N SER A 196 -23.58 -7.28 -16.69
CA SER A 196 -23.75 -6.10 -15.84
C SER A 196 -22.94 -4.94 -16.39
N PRO A 197 -23.57 -3.81 -16.76
CA PRO A 197 -22.85 -2.63 -17.26
C PRO A 197 -22.03 -1.94 -16.16
N MET A 198 -22.30 -2.28 -14.89
CA MET A 198 -21.61 -1.72 -13.73
C MET A 198 -20.46 -2.60 -13.23
N ALA A 199 -20.38 -3.85 -13.69
CA ALA A 199 -19.26 -4.73 -13.39
C ALA A 199 -18.00 -4.28 -14.15
N HIS A 200 -16.87 -4.25 -13.47
CA HIS A 200 -15.61 -3.80 -14.09
C HIS A 200 -14.39 -4.54 -13.56
N LEU A 201 -13.46 -4.80 -14.46
CA LEU A 201 -12.15 -5.39 -14.21
C LEU A 201 -11.11 -4.28 -14.17
N ILE A 202 -10.39 -4.18 -13.06
CA ILE A 202 -9.29 -3.25 -12.85
C ILE A 202 -8.01 -4.05 -12.76
N VAL A 203 -7.07 -3.79 -13.66
CA VAL A 203 -5.72 -4.34 -13.63
C VAL A 203 -4.74 -3.20 -13.38
N ASN A 204 -4.04 -3.25 -12.26
CA ASN A 204 -3.04 -2.26 -11.89
C ASN A 204 -1.66 -2.90 -11.82
N PHE A 205 -0.67 -2.27 -12.43
CA PHE A 205 0.74 -2.61 -12.29
C PHE A 205 1.38 -1.69 -11.25
N TYR A 206 2.21 -2.25 -10.37
CA TYR A 206 2.94 -1.46 -9.37
C TYR A 206 4.31 -2.07 -9.08
N SER A 207 5.29 -1.23 -8.78
CA SER A 207 6.58 -1.70 -8.25
C SER A 207 6.44 -2.05 -6.77
N LYS A 208 6.93 -3.23 -6.38
CA LYS A 208 6.99 -3.71 -4.98
C LYS A 208 7.99 -2.91 -4.14
N VAL A 209 9.06 -2.47 -4.77
CA VAL A 209 10.05 -1.58 -4.17
C VAL A 209 9.52 -0.19 -4.42
N GLY A 210 9.17 0.56 -3.36
CA GLY A 210 8.73 1.96 -3.51
C GLY A 210 9.70 2.70 -4.44
N SER A 211 9.21 3.57 -5.31
CA SER A 211 10.00 4.17 -6.40
C SER A 211 11.18 5.00 -5.93
N GLY A 212 11.31 5.24 -4.62
CA GLY A 212 12.42 5.98 -4.05
C GLY A 212 12.37 7.44 -4.50
N PHE A 213 13.54 8.03 -4.68
CA PHE A 213 13.66 9.33 -5.33
C PHE A 213 13.91 9.08 -6.82
N HIS A 214 13.17 9.76 -7.67
CA HIS A 214 13.45 9.77 -9.10
C HIS A 214 13.43 11.19 -9.64
N LEU A 215 14.34 11.44 -10.57
CA LEU A 215 14.39 12.69 -11.31
C LEU A 215 13.34 12.65 -12.42
N THR A 216 12.53 13.68 -12.48
CA THR A 216 11.61 13.98 -13.57
C THR A 216 12.13 15.19 -14.33
N PRO A 217 11.65 15.45 -15.56
CA PRO A 217 11.96 16.69 -16.26
C PRO A 217 11.59 17.95 -15.48
N GLY A 218 10.64 17.87 -14.54
CA GLY A 218 10.22 18.99 -13.69
C GLY A 218 10.98 19.13 -12.38
N GLY A 219 11.80 18.13 -12.00
CA GLY A 219 12.59 18.14 -10.77
C GLY A 219 12.60 16.81 -10.03
N LEU A 220 12.78 16.85 -8.72
CA LEU A 220 12.93 15.65 -7.90
C LEU A 220 11.57 15.19 -7.38
N GLU A 221 11.16 13.98 -7.72
CA GLU A 221 9.90 13.40 -7.26
C GLU A 221 10.15 12.30 -6.23
N PHE A 222 9.22 12.22 -5.28
CA PHE A 222 9.25 11.29 -4.19
C PHE A 222 7.84 10.72 -3.97
N ASP A 223 7.61 9.47 -4.38
CA ASP A 223 6.23 8.92 -4.46
C ASP A 223 5.69 8.34 -3.16
N GLU A 224 6.53 7.68 -2.36
CA GLU A 224 6.07 7.09 -1.09
C GLU A 224 7.25 6.83 -0.14
N HIS A 225 7.38 7.63 0.91
CA HIS A 225 8.20 7.29 2.08
C HIS A 225 7.31 6.66 3.10
N VAL A 226 7.86 5.72 3.85
CA VAL A 226 7.22 5.22 5.05
C VAL A 226 8.14 5.52 6.22
N LEU A 227 7.81 6.58 6.95
CA LEU A 227 8.43 6.94 8.21
C LEU A 227 7.76 6.16 9.34
N LYS A 228 8.54 5.51 10.20
CA LYS A 228 8.04 4.87 11.41
C LYS A 228 8.14 5.86 12.57
N ILE A 229 7.00 6.21 13.17
CA ILE A 229 6.92 7.10 14.33
C ILE A 229 6.62 6.22 15.54
N GLY A 230 7.66 5.77 16.23
CA GLY A 230 7.52 4.79 17.30
C GLY A 230 7.07 3.40 16.80
N LYS A 231 6.47 2.61 17.70
CA LYS A 231 6.13 1.19 17.46
C LYS A 231 4.81 0.98 16.71
N TYR A 232 3.85 1.89 16.86
CA TYR A 232 2.46 1.68 16.42
C TYR A 232 2.02 2.63 15.31
N THR A 233 2.82 3.64 14.98
CA THR A 233 2.45 4.67 14.04
C THR A 233 3.40 4.68 12.84
N THR A 234 2.84 4.75 11.65
CA THR A 234 3.58 4.96 10.41
C THR A 234 3.02 6.17 9.69
N MET A 235 3.91 7.04 9.22
CA MET A 235 3.59 8.19 8.39
C MET A 235 4.07 7.92 6.98
N ARG A 236 3.23 8.25 6.01
CA ARG A 236 3.50 8.13 4.59
C ARG A 236 3.52 9.51 3.98
N VAL A 237 4.57 9.83 3.26
CA VAL A 237 4.69 11.13 2.60
C VAL A 237 4.96 10.89 1.12
N ALA A 238 4.33 11.69 0.27
CA ALA A 238 4.67 11.82 -1.14
C ALA A 238 4.82 13.30 -1.44
N ALA A 239 5.94 13.69 -2.03
CA ALA A 239 6.25 15.08 -2.34
C ALA A 239 7.01 15.19 -3.66
N SER A 240 7.08 16.37 -4.23
CA SER A 240 8.02 16.69 -5.30
C SER A 240 8.65 18.06 -5.03
N VAL A 241 9.89 18.22 -5.50
CA VAL A 241 10.58 19.50 -5.57
C VAL A 241 10.65 19.86 -7.04
N ASN A 242 9.86 20.83 -7.44
CA ASN A 242 9.81 21.30 -8.82
C ASN A 242 10.82 22.43 -9.00
N PHE A 243 11.64 22.34 -10.04
CA PHE A 243 12.58 23.38 -10.44
C PHE A 243 11.94 24.34 -11.44
N PRO A 244 12.40 25.60 -11.50
CA PRO A 244 11.93 26.56 -12.49
C PRO A 244 12.23 26.06 -13.90
N LYS A 245 11.37 26.43 -14.85
CA LYS A 245 11.55 25.99 -16.24
C LYS A 245 12.69 26.70 -16.95
N ARG A 246 13.12 27.85 -16.41
CA ARG A 246 14.17 28.71 -16.95
C ARG A 246 15.21 29.01 -15.88
N ILE A 247 16.44 29.18 -16.33
CA ILE A 247 17.54 29.66 -15.51
C ILE A 247 18.14 30.88 -16.24
N PRO A 248 18.12 32.08 -15.63
CA PRO A 248 17.58 32.39 -14.31
C PRO A 248 16.04 32.21 -14.23
N PRO A 249 15.48 31.99 -13.03
CA PRO A 249 14.02 31.98 -12.83
C PRO A 249 13.45 33.36 -13.19
N ASP A 250 12.22 33.39 -13.69
CA ASP A 250 11.49 34.63 -13.93
C ASP A 250 11.28 35.39 -12.59
N GLU A 251 11.15 36.72 -12.61
CA GLU A 251 11.09 37.54 -11.37
C GLU A 251 9.95 37.12 -10.41
N ASP A 252 8.89 36.53 -10.95
CA ASP A 252 7.72 36.04 -10.20
C ASP A 252 7.77 34.53 -9.89
N GLU A 253 8.75 33.78 -10.40
CA GLU A 253 8.84 32.32 -10.22
C GLU A 253 9.76 31.98 -9.02
N PRO A 254 9.31 31.18 -8.04
CA PRO A 254 10.17 30.76 -6.93
C PRO A 254 11.31 29.85 -7.44
N PRO A 255 12.49 29.91 -6.82
CA PRO A 255 13.66 29.12 -7.25
C PRO A 255 13.46 27.61 -7.09
N CYS A 256 12.54 27.21 -6.22
CA CYS A 256 12.03 25.85 -6.14
C CYS A 256 10.63 25.86 -5.52
N ASN A 257 9.81 24.88 -5.89
CA ASN A 257 8.48 24.69 -5.30
C ASN A 257 8.38 23.28 -4.72
N ILE A 258 8.20 23.19 -3.40
CA ILE A 258 7.95 21.92 -2.72
C ILE A 258 6.45 21.66 -2.74
N ASP A 259 6.04 20.62 -3.45
CA ASP A 259 4.65 20.19 -3.49
C ASP A 259 4.47 18.88 -2.70
N ILE A 260 3.66 18.94 -1.64
CA ILE A 260 3.30 17.76 -0.85
C ILE A 260 2.01 17.19 -1.41
N ARG A 261 2.14 16.07 -2.14
CA ARG A 261 1.03 15.41 -2.83
C ARG A 261 0.20 14.56 -1.88
N ARG A 262 0.85 13.93 -0.89
CA ARG A 262 0.19 13.06 0.08
C ARG A 262 0.87 13.09 1.43
N VAL A 263 0.06 13.13 2.48
CA VAL A 263 0.46 12.82 3.85
C VAL A 263 -0.54 11.82 4.43
N GLY A 264 -0.07 10.65 4.83
CA GLY A 264 -0.90 9.57 5.35
C GLY A 264 -0.39 9.08 6.70
N LEU A 265 -1.16 9.24 7.75
CA LEU A 265 -0.88 8.67 9.06
C LEU A 265 -1.65 7.36 9.24
N LYS A 266 -0.98 6.33 9.74
CA LYS A 266 -1.58 5.06 10.12
C LYS A 266 -1.13 4.69 11.52
N THR A 267 -2.09 4.55 12.43
CA THR A 267 -1.85 4.19 13.82
C THR A 267 -2.56 2.88 14.15
N ARG A 268 -1.85 1.96 14.83
CA ARG A 268 -2.46 0.79 15.44
C ARG A 268 -2.86 1.13 16.87
N ILE A 269 -4.13 0.95 17.18
CA ILE A 269 -4.70 1.11 18.52
C ILE A 269 -4.74 -0.30 19.12
N MET A 270 -4.16 -0.46 20.31
CA MET A 270 -4.17 -1.70 21.09
C MET A 270 -5.17 -1.59 22.22
#